data_AF-A0A950FLK8-F1
#
_entry.id   AF-A0A950FLK8-F1
#
_cell.length_a   1.000
_cell.length_b   1.000
_cell.length_c   1.000
_cell.angle_alpha   90.00
_cell.angle_beta   90.00
_cell.angle_gamma   90.00
#
_symmetry.space_group_name_H-M   'P 1'
#
loop_
_entity.id
_entity.type
_entity.pdbx_description
1 polymer ?
#
loop_
_entity_poly.entity_id
_entity_poly.type
_entity_poly.pdbx_seq_one_letter_code
_entity_poly.pdbx_strand_id
1 'polypeptide(L)'
;NAVMAGCKPEYLPVVIAATEALCSHEFNAHALVSTYGPSPVIVVNGPIRKRIGMNMEINVLGHGNRANATIGRAVKLILRNLGGLRPGEIERAALGSPAKYGACYPEFEERSPWEPLHVERGFDRNDSVVTIFSLEGSPHQIADQTSRSARALAGSLGFGMECGWHPKTHNVGDVLLVISPEHVDTLWRDRWSKDDVRRRIQEITSRPVRELLPTEDYGGLGAMPEQVALARGRTQEQLNRLMPKFKSPKNIHIIVAGGPAGKWSAVINGFGDATATMPVSRKIEEVV
;
A
#
# COMPACT_ATOMS: atom_id res chain seq x y z
N ASN A 1 -9.06 7.76 -22.78
CA ASN A 1 -8.24 6.83 -21.96
C ASN A 1 -9.00 5.58 -21.52
N ALA A 2 -10.18 5.69 -20.88
CA ALA A 2 -10.97 4.54 -20.45
C ALA A 2 -11.32 3.55 -21.58
N VAL A 3 -11.77 4.03 -22.74
CA VAL A 3 -12.04 3.19 -23.93
C VAL A 3 -10.77 2.45 -24.39
N MET A 4 -9.64 3.17 -24.54
CA MET A 4 -8.35 2.56 -24.90
C MET A 4 -7.89 1.52 -23.88
N ALA A 5 -8.23 1.71 -22.60
CA ALA A 5 -7.94 0.77 -21.52
C ALA A 5 -8.74 -0.54 -21.63
N GLY A 6 -9.87 -0.53 -22.35
CA GLY A 6 -10.84 -1.63 -22.42
C GLY A 6 -11.92 -1.55 -21.35
N CYS A 7 -12.10 -0.40 -20.67
CA CYS A 7 -13.16 -0.20 -19.69
C CYS A 7 -14.55 -0.38 -20.33
N LYS A 8 -15.50 -0.91 -19.55
CA LYS A 8 -16.92 -0.77 -19.87
C LYS A 8 -17.46 0.56 -19.32
N PRO A 9 -18.60 1.08 -19.80
CA PRO A 9 -19.20 2.31 -19.30
C PRO A 9 -19.41 2.30 -17.78
N GLU A 10 -19.80 1.16 -17.20
CA GLU A 10 -20.09 1.03 -15.77
C GLU A 10 -18.85 1.21 -14.88
N TYR A 11 -17.64 1.14 -15.47
CA TYR A 11 -16.37 1.33 -14.74
C TYR A 11 -15.95 2.81 -14.68
N LEU A 12 -16.56 3.65 -15.53
CA LEU A 12 -16.19 5.06 -15.69
C LEU A 12 -16.28 5.85 -14.37
N PRO A 13 -17.30 5.69 -13.51
CA PRO A 13 -17.36 6.39 -12.22
C PRO A 13 -16.12 6.14 -11.35
N VAL A 14 -15.62 4.90 -11.31
CA VAL A 14 -14.40 4.56 -10.56
C VAL A 14 -13.18 5.27 -11.15
N VAL A 15 -13.07 5.33 -12.48
CA VAL A 15 -11.96 6.01 -13.17
C VAL A 15 -12.00 7.52 -12.92
N ILE A 16 -13.19 8.13 -12.91
CA ILE A 16 -13.36 9.56 -12.63
C ILE A 16 -12.91 9.87 -11.20
N ALA A 17 -13.48 9.19 -10.20
CA ALA A 17 -13.13 9.41 -8.80
C ALA A 17 -11.63 9.15 -8.54
N ALA A 18 -11.06 8.15 -9.21
CA ALA A 18 -9.63 7.88 -9.13
C ALA A 18 -8.80 9.03 -9.74
N THR A 19 -9.24 9.57 -10.88
CA THR A 19 -8.55 10.71 -11.52
C THR A 19 -8.65 11.98 -10.65
N GLU A 20 -9.79 12.24 -10.03
CA GLU A 20 -9.96 13.35 -9.08
C GLU A 20 -9.06 13.21 -7.85
N ALA A 21 -8.92 11.99 -7.33
CA ALA A 21 -7.99 11.71 -6.24
C ALA A 21 -6.54 11.96 -6.68
N LEU A 22 -6.15 11.54 -7.89
CA LEU A 22 -4.82 11.81 -8.45
C LEU A 22 -4.51 13.30 -8.61
N CYS A 23 -5.52 14.10 -8.96
CA CYS A 23 -5.37 15.54 -9.18
C CYS A 23 -5.35 16.36 -7.88
N SER A 24 -5.52 15.73 -6.72
CA SER A 24 -5.44 16.42 -5.43
C SER A 24 -4.01 16.85 -5.08
N HIS A 25 -3.90 17.95 -4.34
CA HIS A 25 -2.60 18.44 -3.87
C HIS A 25 -1.94 17.47 -2.90
N GLU A 26 -2.75 16.82 -2.06
CA GLU A 26 -2.30 15.87 -1.05
C GLU A 26 -1.72 14.60 -1.67
N PHE A 27 -2.30 14.11 -2.78
CA PHE A 27 -1.73 12.98 -3.49
C PHE A 27 -0.41 13.33 -4.18
N ASN A 28 -0.29 14.57 -4.66
CA ASN A 28 0.91 15.08 -5.32
C ASN A 28 1.42 14.17 -6.45
N ALA A 29 0.65 14.06 -7.55
CA ALA A 29 1.01 13.19 -8.67
C ALA A 29 2.39 13.50 -9.29
N HIS A 30 2.94 14.70 -9.10
CA HIS A 30 4.29 15.04 -9.53
C HIS A 30 5.36 14.18 -8.85
N ALA A 31 5.14 13.70 -7.61
CA ALA A 31 6.07 12.81 -6.93
C ALA A 31 6.27 11.46 -7.67
N LEU A 32 5.36 11.10 -8.59
CA LEU A 32 5.44 9.88 -9.37
C LEU A 32 6.55 9.86 -10.41
N VAL A 33 7.12 11.03 -10.74
CA VAL A 33 8.21 11.18 -11.71
C VAL A 33 9.58 10.83 -11.12
N SER A 34 9.62 10.35 -9.88
CA SER A 34 10.87 10.08 -9.16
C SER A 34 11.66 8.91 -9.74
N THR A 35 12.97 8.88 -9.43
CA THR A 35 13.86 7.80 -9.85
C THR A 35 13.59 6.47 -9.17
N TYR A 36 12.84 6.45 -8.06
CA TYR A 36 12.39 5.21 -7.42
C TYR A 36 11.27 4.52 -8.23
N GLY A 37 10.52 5.28 -9.03
CA GLY A 37 9.47 4.76 -9.88
C GLY A 37 8.21 4.26 -9.17
N PRO A 38 7.63 5.02 -8.21
CA PRO A 38 6.34 4.66 -7.64
C PRO A 38 5.24 4.68 -8.70
N SER A 39 4.12 4.06 -8.34
CA SER A 39 2.98 3.88 -9.21
C SER A 39 1.71 4.01 -8.38
N PRO A 40 0.67 4.73 -8.87
CA PRO A 40 -0.60 4.73 -8.17
C PRO A 40 -1.19 3.33 -8.05
N VAL A 41 -1.48 2.91 -6.82
CA VAL A 41 -2.21 1.69 -6.49
C VAL A 41 -3.59 2.12 -6.01
N ILE A 42 -4.63 1.63 -6.68
CA ILE A 42 -6.01 2.00 -6.40
C ILE A 42 -6.65 0.90 -5.57
N VAL A 43 -7.16 1.24 -4.40
CA VAL A 43 -8.05 0.37 -3.62
C VAL A 43 -9.48 0.85 -3.80
N VAL A 44 -10.37 -0.07 -4.12
CA VAL A 44 -11.81 0.21 -4.24
C VAL A 44 -12.52 -0.43 -3.06
N ASN A 45 -13.49 0.29 -2.51
CA ASN A 45 -14.33 -0.12 -1.39
C ASN A 45 -15.82 0.09 -1.70
N GLY A 46 -16.68 -0.54 -0.91
CA GLY A 46 -18.13 -0.36 -0.94
C GLY A 46 -18.87 -1.16 -2.02
N PRO A 47 -20.18 -0.92 -2.19
CA PRO A 47 -21.07 -1.74 -3.03
C PRO A 47 -20.66 -1.82 -4.50
N ILE A 48 -19.99 -0.80 -5.04
CA ILE A 48 -19.61 -0.76 -6.47
C ILE A 48 -18.76 -1.95 -6.90
N ARG A 49 -17.91 -2.48 -6.01
CA ARG A 49 -17.03 -3.63 -6.30
C ARG A 49 -17.83 -4.82 -6.79
N LYS A 50 -18.96 -5.11 -6.15
CA LYS A 50 -19.88 -6.19 -6.55
C LYS A 50 -20.67 -5.83 -7.81
N ARG A 51 -21.19 -4.60 -7.88
CA ARG A 51 -22.04 -4.16 -9.01
C ARG A 51 -21.32 -4.22 -10.35
N ILE A 52 -20.05 -3.81 -10.39
CA ILE A 52 -19.24 -3.86 -11.62
C ILE A 52 -18.46 -5.17 -11.76
N GLY A 53 -18.66 -6.10 -10.83
CA GLY A 53 -18.06 -7.42 -10.83
C GLY A 53 -16.54 -7.41 -10.72
N MET A 54 -15.96 -6.60 -9.83
CA MET A 54 -14.52 -6.65 -9.54
C MET A 54 -14.12 -7.96 -8.84
N ASN A 55 -12.94 -8.48 -9.15
CA ASN A 55 -12.39 -9.66 -8.48
C ASN A 55 -11.65 -9.27 -7.20
N MET A 56 -12.13 -9.74 -6.05
CA MET A 56 -11.51 -9.57 -4.73
C MET A 56 -10.90 -10.86 -4.16
N GLU A 57 -10.99 -11.95 -4.91
CA GLU A 57 -10.67 -13.30 -4.46
C GLU A 57 -9.32 -13.78 -5.01
N ILE A 58 -9.25 -15.04 -5.46
CA ILE A 58 -8.04 -15.67 -5.99
C ILE A 58 -7.41 -14.77 -7.06
N ASN A 59 -6.08 -14.63 -6.98
CA ASN A 59 -5.27 -13.86 -7.93
C ASN A 59 -5.63 -12.35 -8.02
N VAL A 60 -6.23 -11.78 -6.96
CA VAL A 60 -6.61 -10.34 -6.91
C VAL A 60 -5.46 -9.39 -7.23
N LEU A 61 -4.24 -9.66 -6.74
CA LEU A 61 -3.07 -8.80 -6.97
C LEU A 61 -2.41 -8.99 -8.35
N GLY A 62 -2.80 -10.04 -9.08
CA GLY A 62 -2.36 -10.31 -10.44
C GLY A 62 -3.25 -9.63 -11.49
N HIS A 63 -3.63 -10.38 -12.52
CA HIS A 63 -4.49 -9.85 -13.59
C HIS A 63 -5.95 -9.67 -13.17
N GLY A 64 -6.38 -10.29 -12.06
CA GLY A 64 -7.76 -10.27 -11.59
C GLY A 64 -8.75 -10.57 -12.71
N ASN A 65 -9.66 -9.64 -12.96
CA ASN A 65 -10.57 -9.68 -14.12
C ASN A 65 -10.55 -8.34 -14.90
N ARG A 66 -11.44 -8.22 -15.89
CA ARG A 66 -11.52 -7.02 -16.74
C ARG A 66 -11.70 -5.72 -15.95
N ALA A 67 -12.51 -5.68 -14.89
CA ALA A 67 -12.71 -4.46 -14.12
C ALA A 67 -11.40 -4.03 -13.44
N ASN A 68 -10.76 -4.92 -12.69
CA ASN A 68 -9.47 -4.67 -12.04
C ASN A 68 -8.39 -4.19 -13.04
N ALA A 69 -8.19 -4.96 -14.12
CA ALA A 69 -7.12 -4.70 -15.08
C ALA A 69 -7.35 -3.38 -15.84
N THR A 70 -8.58 -3.12 -16.29
CA THR A 70 -8.85 -1.99 -17.18
C THR A 70 -9.02 -0.67 -16.44
N ILE A 71 -9.54 -0.66 -15.20
CA ILE A 71 -9.60 0.56 -14.37
C ILE A 71 -8.20 1.04 -14.04
N GLY A 72 -7.35 0.14 -13.52
CA GLY A 72 -5.95 0.45 -13.22
C GLY A 72 -5.22 0.97 -14.46
N ARG A 73 -5.39 0.30 -15.60
CA ARG A 73 -4.80 0.72 -16.88
C ARG A 73 -5.33 2.06 -17.39
N ALA A 74 -6.61 2.36 -17.23
CA ALA A 74 -7.19 3.63 -17.64
C ALA A 74 -6.52 4.80 -16.91
N VAL A 75 -6.32 4.64 -15.60
CA VAL A 75 -5.63 5.63 -14.77
C VAL A 75 -4.16 5.79 -15.18
N LYS A 76 -3.45 4.70 -15.53
CA LYS A 76 -2.09 4.80 -16.10
C LYS A 76 -2.05 5.51 -17.45
N LEU A 77 -3.01 5.24 -18.32
CA LEU A 77 -3.10 5.95 -19.61
C LEU A 77 -3.41 7.43 -19.42
N ILE A 78 -4.17 7.82 -18.39
CA ILE A 78 -4.38 9.22 -18.03
C ILE A 78 -3.06 9.88 -17.64
N LEU A 79 -2.30 9.28 -16.72
CA LEU A 79 -0.98 9.80 -16.32
C LEU A 79 -0.01 9.87 -17.50
N ARG A 80 -0.03 8.88 -18.39
CA ARG A 80 0.85 8.84 -19.57
C ARG A 80 0.46 9.86 -20.63
N ASN A 81 -0.82 9.91 -21.01
CA ASN A 81 -1.27 10.69 -22.17
C ASN A 81 -1.57 12.15 -21.81
N LEU A 82 -2.06 12.41 -20.60
CA LEU A 82 -2.37 13.77 -20.13
C LEU A 82 -1.26 14.31 -19.22
N GLY A 83 -0.78 13.49 -18.28
CA GLY A 83 0.33 13.87 -17.39
C GLY A 83 1.72 13.77 -18.01
N GLY A 84 1.84 13.23 -19.23
CA GLY A 84 3.09 13.11 -19.97
C GLY A 84 4.11 12.10 -19.40
N LEU A 85 3.68 11.20 -18.49
CA LEU A 85 4.53 10.20 -17.81
C LEU A 85 5.04 9.11 -18.78
N ARG A 86 5.89 9.48 -19.75
CA ARG A 86 6.52 8.59 -20.74
C ARG A 86 7.96 8.28 -20.36
N PRO A 87 8.41 7.00 -20.43
CA PRO A 87 9.78 6.60 -20.09
C PRO A 87 10.84 7.42 -20.83
N GLY A 88 11.81 7.97 -20.09
CA GLY A 88 12.91 8.79 -20.64
C GLY A 88 12.55 10.26 -20.86
N GLU A 89 11.27 10.63 -20.78
CA GLU A 89 10.78 12.01 -20.82
C GLU A 89 10.50 12.52 -19.40
N ILE A 90 9.25 12.47 -18.95
CA ILE A 90 8.87 12.84 -17.58
C ILE A 90 9.06 11.66 -16.62
N GLU A 91 8.86 10.42 -17.09
CA GLU A 91 9.09 9.24 -16.25
C GLU A 91 10.60 8.97 -16.14
N ARG A 92 11.12 9.08 -14.90
CA ARG A 92 12.54 8.95 -14.57
C ARG A 92 12.85 7.76 -13.66
N ALA A 93 11.91 6.84 -13.45
CA ALA A 93 12.17 5.60 -12.75
C ALA A 93 13.45 4.92 -13.26
N ALA A 94 14.41 4.69 -12.36
CA ALA A 94 15.63 3.96 -12.66
C ALA A 94 15.30 2.49 -12.97
N LEU A 95 14.33 1.94 -12.24
CA LEU A 95 13.72 0.64 -12.48
C LEU A 95 12.20 0.79 -12.48
N GLY A 96 11.54 0.19 -13.48
CA GLY A 96 10.08 0.12 -13.52
C GLY A 96 9.50 -1.01 -12.68
N SER A 97 8.17 -1.10 -12.63
CA SER A 97 7.43 -2.22 -12.03
C SER A 97 6.30 -2.65 -12.96
N PRO A 98 5.92 -3.95 -13.00
CA PRO A 98 4.74 -4.42 -13.73
C PRO A 98 3.45 -3.64 -13.43
N ALA A 99 3.28 -3.14 -12.20
CA ALA A 99 2.11 -2.36 -11.82
C ALA A 99 2.10 -0.92 -12.36
N LYS A 100 3.16 -0.47 -13.06
CA LYS A 100 3.06 0.72 -13.92
C LYS A 100 2.16 0.47 -15.14
N TYR A 101 1.79 -0.78 -15.43
CA TYR A 101 0.76 -1.12 -16.43
C TYR A 101 -0.67 -0.88 -15.90
N GLY A 102 -0.92 -1.20 -14.64
CA GLY A 102 -2.20 -0.98 -13.95
C GLY A 102 -2.25 -1.71 -12.61
N ALA A 103 -2.80 -1.06 -11.58
CA ALA A 103 -2.99 -1.62 -10.24
C ALA A 103 -4.29 -1.08 -9.64
N CYS A 104 -5.32 -1.92 -9.60
CA CYS A 104 -6.62 -1.59 -9.05
C CYS A 104 -7.24 -2.83 -8.40
N TYR A 105 -7.40 -2.76 -7.08
CA TYR A 105 -7.75 -3.90 -6.25
C TYR A 105 -8.95 -3.56 -5.37
N PRO A 106 -10.03 -4.34 -5.42
CA PRO A 106 -11.09 -4.24 -4.43
C PRO A 106 -10.62 -4.86 -3.10
N GLU A 107 -11.00 -4.26 -1.96
CA GLU A 107 -11.01 -5.00 -0.69
C GLU A 107 -12.02 -6.17 -0.79
N PHE A 108 -11.98 -7.15 0.10
CA PHE A 108 -12.98 -8.21 0.26
C PHE A 108 -13.64 -8.03 1.62
N GLU A 109 -14.64 -7.14 1.66
CA GLU A 109 -15.19 -6.63 2.93
C GLU A 109 -15.98 -7.72 3.67
N GLU A 110 -16.67 -8.58 2.92
CA GLU A 110 -17.47 -9.67 3.47
C GLU A 110 -16.61 -10.79 4.07
N ARG A 111 -15.32 -10.84 3.72
CA ARG A 111 -14.37 -11.80 4.29
C ARG A 111 -13.59 -11.22 5.46
N SER A 112 -13.67 -9.91 5.68
CA SER A 112 -13.02 -9.18 6.76
C SER A 112 -13.92 -9.15 8.01
N PRO A 113 -13.39 -9.48 9.21
CA PRO A 113 -14.08 -9.23 10.47
C PRO A 113 -13.93 -7.78 10.95
N TRP A 114 -13.11 -6.97 10.27
CA TRP A 114 -12.83 -5.59 10.62
C TRP A 114 -13.57 -4.62 9.72
N GLU A 115 -13.65 -3.37 10.18
CA GLU A 115 -14.14 -2.28 9.35
C GLU A 115 -13.35 -2.15 8.04
N PRO A 116 -14.03 -1.93 6.91
CA PRO A 116 -13.39 -1.66 5.63
C PRO A 116 -12.50 -0.41 5.67
N LEU A 117 -11.53 -0.34 4.75
CA LEU A 117 -10.61 0.78 4.65
C LEU A 117 -11.34 2.13 4.52
N HIS A 118 -12.40 2.25 3.72
CA HIS A 118 -13.09 3.54 3.57
C HIS A 118 -13.79 3.99 4.85
N VAL A 119 -14.30 3.06 5.65
CA VAL A 119 -14.93 3.36 6.94
C VAL A 119 -13.87 3.83 7.95
N GLU A 120 -12.71 3.17 8.03
CA GLU A 120 -11.57 3.65 8.83
C GLU A 120 -11.11 5.06 8.42
N ARG A 121 -11.42 5.47 7.18
CA ARG A 121 -11.10 6.79 6.61
C ARG A 121 -12.25 7.79 6.68
N GLY A 122 -13.32 7.48 7.42
CA GLY A 122 -14.40 8.40 7.75
C GLY A 122 -15.55 8.46 6.75
N PHE A 123 -15.64 7.52 5.82
CA PHE A 123 -16.78 7.40 4.90
C PHE A 123 -17.85 6.45 5.47
N ASP A 124 -19.09 6.60 4.99
CA ASP A 124 -20.18 5.72 5.41
C ASP A 124 -20.00 4.30 4.86
N ARG A 125 -20.48 3.29 5.60
CA ARG A 125 -20.37 1.87 5.19
C ARG A 125 -20.94 1.61 3.79
N ASN A 126 -22.01 2.31 3.43
CA ASN A 126 -22.70 2.14 2.15
C ASN A 126 -22.08 2.95 1.01
N ASP A 127 -21.09 3.79 1.30
CA ASP A 127 -20.40 4.57 0.27
C ASP A 127 -19.48 3.68 -0.55
N SER A 128 -19.47 3.91 -1.86
CA SER A 128 -18.44 3.40 -2.74
C SER A 128 -17.31 4.42 -2.80
N VAL A 129 -16.08 3.99 -2.55
CA VAL A 129 -14.93 4.89 -2.38
C VAL A 129 -13.73 4.32 -3.12
N VAL A 130 -12.96 5.18 -3.79
CA VAL A 130 -11.60 4.86 -4.20
C VAL A 130 -10.61 5.47 -3.22
N THR A 131 -9.60 4.70 -2.87
CA THR A 131 -8.38 5.22 -2.25
C THR A 131 -7.23 5.04 -3.23
N ILE A 132 -6.45 6.09 -3.47
CA ILE A 132 -5.20 5.97 -4.23
C ILE A 132 -4.01 6.14 -3.30
N PHE A 133 -3.06 5.21 -3.42
CA PHE A 133 -1.76 5.24 -2.79
C PHE A 133 -0.65 5.44 -3.83
N SER A 134 0.44 6.08 -3.43
CA SER A 134 1.69 6.10 -4.21
C SER A 134 2.63 5.04 -3.65
N LEU A 135 2.67 3.87 -4.29
CA LEU A 135 3.39 2.70 -3.79
C LEU A 135 4.41 2.18 -4.82
N GLU A 136 5.41 1.46 -4.33
CA GLU A 136 6.13 0.46 -5.12
C GLU A 136 5.08 -0.46 -5.74
N GLY A 137 5.00 -0.48 -7.07
CA GLY A 137 3.88 -1.14 -7.73
C GLY A 137 3.84 -2.67 -7.51
N SER A 138 4.95 -3.30 -7.14
CA SER A 138 5.06 -4.76 -7.06
C SER A 138 4.73 -5.26 -5.65
N PRO A 139 3.72 -6.14 -5.47
CA PRO A 139 3.47 -6.75 -4.17
C PRO A 139 4.58 -7.74 -3.80
N HIS A 140 5.05 -7.66 -2.56
CA HIS A 140 5.94 -8.65 -1.95
C HIS A 140 5.11 -9.63 -1.11
N GLN A 141 5.10 -10.91 -1.47
CA GLN A 141 4.39 -11.93 -0.71
C GLN A 141 5.14 -12.30 0.57
N ILE A 142 4.42 -12.33 1.69
CA ILE A 142 4.88 -12.77 3.00
C ILE A 142 4.27 -14.13 3.28
N ALA A 143 5.14 -15.12 3.35
CA ALA A 143 4.83 -16.53 3.57
C ALA A 143 4.84 -16.88 5.06
N ASP A 144 3.71 -17.32 5.61
CA ASP A 144 3.68 -17.88 6.97
C ASP A 144 2.63 -18.98 7.12
N GLN A 145 3.05 -20.22 6.91
CA GLN A 145 2.16 -21.36 7.07
C GLN A 145 2.13 -21.93 8.49
N THR A 146 2.98 -21.46 9.40
CA THR A 146 3.27 -22.14 10.68
C THR A 146 2.68 -21.41 11.88
N SER A 147 2.48 -20.09 11.82
CA SER A 147 1.85 -19.33 12.89
C SER A 147 0.45 -19.85 13.21
N ARG A 148 0.16 -19.96 14.52
CA ARG A 148 -1.12 -20.47 15.07
C ARG A 148 -1.82 -19.50 16.01
N SER A 149 -1.14 -18.44 16.43
CA SER A 149 -1.71 -17.34 17.20
C SER A 149 -1.57 -16.02 16.44
N ALA A 150 -2.43 -15.06 16.76
CA ALA A 150 -2.39 -13.74 16.17
C ALA A 150 -1.08 -13.01 16.49
N ARG A 151 -0.56 -13.17 17.72
CA ARG A 151 0.72 -12.58 18.14
C ARG A 151 1.91 -13.05 17.30
N ALA A 152 1.95 -14.35 17.00
CA ALA A 152 3.00 -14.93 16.16
C ALA A 152 2.84 -14.45 14.72
N LEU A 153 1.64 -14.54 14.16
CA LEU A 153 1.38 -14.17 12.77
C LEU A 153 1.61 -12.68 12.50
N ALA A 154 1.07 -11.78 13.32
CA ALA A 154 1.30 -10.34 13.16
C ALA A 154 2.78 -9.98 13.34
N GLY A 155 3.51 -10.72 14.17
CA GLY A 155 4.96 -10.57 14.26
C GLY A 155 5.69 -11.04 13.00
N SER A 156 5.29 -12.18 12.43
CA SER A 156 5.82 -12.70 11.16
C SER A 156 5.56 -11.76 9.99
N LEU A 157 4.34 -11.20 9.91
CA LEU A 157 4.02 -10.14 8.95
C LEU A 157 4.93 -8.93 9.13
N GLY A 158 5.12 -8.45 10.36
CA GLY A 158 6.03 -7.35 10.65
C GLY A 158 7.47 -7.64 10.23
N PHE A 159 7.98 -8.84 10.53
CA PHE A 159 9.31 -9.25 10.12
C PHE A 159 9.48 -9.31 8.60
N GLY A 160 8.48 -9.79 7.85
CA GLY A 160 8.49 -9.76 6.38
C GLY A 160 8.49 -8.34 5.80
N MET A 161 7.88 -7.38 6.50
CA MET A 161 7.85 -5.97 6.08
C MET A 161 9.19 -5.24 6.33
N GLU A 162 10.14 -5.85 7.03
CA GLU A 162 11.43 -5.23 7.32
C GLU A 162 12.28 -4.98 6.07
N CYS A 163 12.15 -5.89 5.10
CA CYS A 163 12.79 -5.78 3.79
C CYS A 163 12.19 -4.66 2.92
N GLY A 164 11.05 -4.09 3.30
CA GLY A 164 10.47 -2.96 2.58
C GLY A 164 11.50 -1.84 2.44
N TRP A 165 11.74 -1.40 1.19
CA TRP A 165 12.87 -0.56 0.79
C TRP A 165 14.23 -1.17 1.14
N HIS A 166 14.67 -0.96 2.38
CA HIS A 166 15.92 -1.46 2.91
C HIS A 166 15.74 -1.73 4.42
N PRO A 167 16.32 -2.81 4.98
CA PRO A 167 16.18 -3.14 6.40
C PRO A 167 16.61 -2.04 7.36
N LYS A 168 17.56 -1.18 6.97
CA LYS A 168 17.98 -0.03 7.79
C LYS A 168 17.06 1.20 7.69
N THR A 169 16.17 1.25 6.69
CA THR A 169 15.29 2.40 6.49
C THR A 169 14.05 2.25 7.36
N HIS A 170 14.02 3.02 8.44
CA HIS A 170 12.90 3.13 9.40
C HIS A 170 12.33 4.55 9.40
N ASN A 171 11.23 4.75 10.12
CA ASN A 171 10.44 5.97 10.12
C ASN A 171 9.85 6.32 8.73
N VAL A 172 9.46 5.28 7.97
CA VAL A 172 8.90 5.44 6.61
C VAL A 172 7.40 5.74 6.62
N GLY A 173 6.91 6.24 5.49
CA GLY A 173 5.51 6.58 5.27
C GLY A 173 4.60 5.38 5.02
N ASP A 174 3.60 5.58 4.17
CA ASP A 174 2.48 4.66 3.99
C ASP A 174 2.87 3.33 3.34
N VAL A 175 2.20 2.25 3.74
CA VAL A 175 2.31 0.91 3.19
C VAL A 175 0.93 0.28 3.10
N LEU A 176 0.68 -0.53 2.07
CA LEU A 176 -0.54 -1.33 1.98
C LEU A 176 -0.24 -2.79 2.30
N LEU A 177 -0.73 -3.25 3.45
CA LEU A 177 -0.73 -4.65 3.86
C LEU A 177 -2.03 -5.32 3.41
N VAL A 178 -1.91 -6.28 2.51
CA VAL A 178 -3.00 -7.10 1.98
C VAL A 178 -2.98 -8.44 2.71
N ILE A 179 -3.95 -8.67 3.59
CA ILE A 179 -4.02 -9.89 4.40
C ILE A 179 -4.95 -10.89 3.71
N SER A 180 -4.46 -12.12 3.52
CA SER A 180 -5.26 -13.20 2.94
C SER A 180 -6.32 -13.73 3.91
N PRO A 181 -7.43 -14.30 3.40
CA PRO A 181 -8.48 -14.89 4.21
C PRO A 181 -8.00 -15.84 5.33
N GLU A 182 -7.04 -16.71 5.08
CA GLU A 182 -6.53 -17.66 6.09
C GLU A 182 -5.71 -17.00 7.21
N HIS A 183 -4.95 -15.95 6.87
CA HIS A 183 -4.26 -15.15 7.87
C HIS A 183 -5.24 -14.35 8.72
N VAL A 184 -6.30 -13.80 8.11
CA VAL A 184 -7.40 -13.16 8.83
C VAL A 184 -8.03 -14.12 9.84
N ASP A 185 -8.28 -15.38 9.47
CA ASP A 185 -8.85 -16.36 10.41
C ASP A 185 -7.96 -16.63 11.61
N THR A 186 -6.64 -16.68 11.39
CA THR A 186 -5.66 -16.87 12.46
C THR A 186 -5.62 -15.65 13.39
N LEU A 187 -5.69 -14.43 12.84
CA LEU A 187 -5.72 -13.19 13.62
C LEU A 187 -7.03 -13.06 14.41
N TRP A 188 -8.15 -13.37 13.77
CA TRP A 188 -9.48 -13.20 14.35
C TRP A 188 -9.85 -14.27 15.37
N ARG A 189 -9.24 -15.46 15.30
CA ARG A 189 -9.36 -16.49 16.34
C ARG A 189 -9.01 -15.95 17.73
N ASP A 190 -7.97 -15.11 17.81
CA ASP A 190 -7.56 -14.45 19.04
C ASP A 190 -8.21 -13.06 19.22
N ARG A 191 -9.22 -12.74 18.39
CA ARG A 191 -9.98 -11.48 18.40
C ARG A 191 -9.14 -10.22 18.19
N TRP A 192 -8.01 -10.31 17.47
CA TRP A 192 -7.19 -9.14 17.19
C TRP A 192 -7.88 -8.17 16.24
N SER A 193 -7.87 -6.89 16.59
CA SER A 193 -8.23 -5.77 15.73
C SER A 193 -7.10 -5.43 14.75
N LYS A 194 -7.40 -4.63 13.72
CA LYS A 194 -6.36 -4.02 12.86
C LYS A 194 -5.31 -3.26 13.69
N ASP A 195 -5.71 -2.59 14.77
CA ASP A 195 -4.79 -1.83 15.62
C ASP A 195 -3.87 -2.74 16.45
N ASP A 196 -4.33 -3.91 16.89
CA ASP A 196 -3.47 -4.90 17.55
C ASP A 196 -2.39 -5.41 16.59
N VAL A 197 -2.78 -5.68 15.32
CA VAL A 197 -1.84 -6.06 14.25
C VAL A 197 -0.81 -4.95 14.01
N ARG A 198 -1.25 -3.70 13.84
CA ARG A 198 -0.36 -2.55 13.63
C ARG A 198 0.62 -2.36 14.79
N ARG A 199 0.15 -2.43 16.05
CA ARG A 199 1.02 -2.33 17.22
C ARG A 199 2.05 -3.44 17.24
N ARG A 200 1.65 -4.68 16.96
CA ARG A 200 2.58 -5.81 16.96
C ARG A 200 3.64 -5.70 15.86
N ILE A 201 3.27 -5.21 14.68
CA ILE A 201 4.23 -4.93 13.61
C ILE A 201 5.25 -3.87 14.09
N GLN A 202 4.79 -2.75 14.67
CA GLN A 202 5.69 -1.72 15.19
C GLN A 202 6.62 -2.25 16.30
N GLU A 203 6.12 -3.10 17.20
CA GLU A 203 6.93 -3.76 18.22
C GLU A 203 8.06 -4.61 17.61
N ILE A 204 7.71 -5.51 16.68
CA ILE A 204 8.67 -6.44 16.07
C ILE A 204 9.70 -5.73 15.22
N THR A 205 9.27 -4.65 14.55
CA THR A 205 10.11 -3.93 13.62
C THR A 205 10.94 -2.82 14.26
N SER A 206 10.77 -2.59 15.56
CA SER A 206 11.56 -1.58 16.27
C SER A 206 13.02 -2.00 16.42
N ARG A 207 13.94 -1.12 15.99
CA ARG A 207 15.39 -1.34 16.09
C ARG A 207 16.09 -0.16 16.77
N PRO A 208 17.14 -0.39 17.57
CA PRO A 208 18.02 0.66 18.04
C PRO A 208 18.59 1.47 16.89
N VAL A 209 18.65 2.81 17.00
CA VAL A 209 19.17 3.68 15.92
C VAL A 209 20.59 3.28 15.50
N ARG A 210 21.43 2.79 16.41
CA ARG A 210 22.78 2.27 16.10
C ARG A 210 22.79 1.18 15.03
N GLU A 211 21.77 0.32 14.99
CA GLU A 211 21.64 -0.77 14.01
C GLU A 211 21.17 -0.26 12.65
N LEU A 212 20.72 0.98 12.55
CA LEU A 212 20.21 1.60 11.33
C LEU A 212 21.25 2.45 10.62
N LEU A 213 22.38 2.72 11.27
CA LEU A 213 23.49 3.42 10.66
C LEU A 213 24.17 2.58 9.58
N PRO A 214 24.68 3.20 8.52
CA PRO A 214 25.53 2.50 7.54
C PRO A 214 26.80 1.97 8.23
N THR A 215 27.31 0.85 7.73
CA THR A 215 28.58 0.24 8.14
C THR A 215 29.50 0.11 6.93
N GLU A 216 30.71 -0.41 7.14
CA GLU A 216 31.63 -0.74 6.03
C GLU A 216 31.08 -1.87 5.14
N ASP A 217 30.35 -2.82 5.73
CA ASP A 217 29.81 -3.98 5.02
C ASP A 217 28.54 -3.66 4.21
N TYR A 218 27.71 -2.72 4.68
CA TYR A 218 26.43 -2.41 4.05
C TYR A 218 25.95 -0.98 4.35
N GLY A 219 25.38 -0.37 3.31
CA GLY A 219 24.84 0.99 3.35
C GLY A 219 23.33 1.04 3.60
N GLY A 220 22.66 1.91 2.85
CA GLY A 220 21.21 2.12 2.86
C GLY A 220 20.86 3.30 1.95
N LEU A 221 19.62 3.79 2.01
CA LEU A 221 19.11 4.93 1.22
C LEU A 221 19.76 6.30 1.60
N GLY A 222 20.86 6.28 2.36
CA GLY A 222 21.28 7.40 3.19
C GLY A 222 20.38 7.51 4.43
N ALA A 223 20.93 8.00 5.53
CA ALA A 223 20.13 8.31 6.69
C ALA A 223 19.11 9.43 6.31
N MET A 224 17.86 9.33 6.76
CA MET A 224 16.91 10.45 6.70
C MET A 224 17.48 11.68 7.43
N PRO A 225 17.05 12.92 7.17
CA PRO A 225 17.60 14.12 7.85
C PRO A 225 17.65 14.01 9.38
N GLU A 226 16.66 13.38 10.03
CA GLU A 226 16.72 13.06 11.46
C GLU A 226 17.83 12.04 11.81
N GLN A 227 17.99 11.00 11.00
CA GLN A 227 19.03 9.98 11.17
C GLN A 227 20.44 10.55 10.87
N VAL A 228 20.56 11.53 9.95
CA VAL A 228 21.80 12.27 9.59
C VAL A 228 22.13 13.34 10.62
N ALA A 229 21.14 14.10 11.10
CA ALA A 229 21.31 15.07 12.19
C ALA A 229 21.82 14.39 13.45
N LEU A 230 21.39 13.15 13.68
CA LEU A 230 21.89 12.33 14.75
C LEU A 230 23.37 11.89 14.50
N ALA A 231 23.93 11.87 13.28
CA ALA A 231 25.22 11.23 12.98
C ALA A 231 26.50 11.90 13.54
N ARG A 232 26.42 13.02 14.27
CA ARG A 232 27.57 13.64 14.95
C ARG A 232 27.26 13.93 16.42
N GLY A 233 28.06 13.39 17.34
CA GLY A 233 28.02 13.73 18.77
C GLY A 233 26.97 13.00 19.63
N ARG A 234 26.62 11.76 19.31
CA ARG A 234 25.55 11.03 20.03
C ARG A 234 25.94 10.62 21.45
N THR A 235 24.99 10.71 22.37
CA THR A 235 25.02 9.98 23.65
C THR A 235 24.63 8.51 23.43
N GLN A 236 25.06 7.64 24.35
CA GLN A 236 24.67 6.21 24.32
C GLN A 236 23.14 6.02 24.35
N GLU A 237 22.43 6.94 25.01
CA GLU A 237 20.97 6.96 25.07
C GLU A 237 20.33 7.18 23.70
N GLN A 238 20.82 8.16 22.92
CA GLN A 238 20.32 8.43 21.57
C GLN A 238 20.53 7.25 20.61
N LEU A 239 21.65 6.54 20.75
CA LEU A 239 21.96 5.35 19.95
C LEU A 239 21.09 4.13 20.28
N ASN A 240 20.65 4.04 21.54
CA ASN A 240 19.84 2.93 22.04
C ASN A 240 18.33 3.17 21.89
N ARG A 241 17.90 4.39 21.54
CA ARG A 241 16.49 4.69 21.24
C ARG A 241 15.98 3.75 20.16
N LEU A 242 14.82 3.15 20.41
CA LEU A 242 14.14 2.32 19.42
C LEU A 242 13.44 3.18 18.38
N MET A 243 13.62 2.81 17.12
CA MET A 243 12.96 3.42 15.98
C MET A 243 12.09 2.36 15.28
N PRO A 244 10.77 2.55 15.21
CA PRO A 244 9.87 1.63 14.51
C PRO A 244 10.01 1.79 12.98
N LYS A 245 9.63 0.75 12.23
CA LYS A 245 9.75 0.77 10.75
C LYS A 245 8.93 1.88 10.13
N PHE A 246 7.69 2.04 10.58
CA PHE A 246 6.75 3.04 10.07
C PHE A 246 6.63 4.22 11.04
N LYS A 247 6.44 5.44 10.50
CA LYS A 247 6.31 6.67 11.28
C LYS A 247 5.14 6.62 12.28
N SER A 248 4.07 5.93 11.93
CA SER A 248 2.91 5.72 12.78
C SER A 248 2.22 4.41 12.44
N PRO A 249 1.53 3.74 13.40
CA PRO A 249 0.59 2.67 13.10
C PRO A 249 -0.40 3.00 11.98
N LYS A 250 -0.80 4.27 11.84
CA LYS A 250 -1.72 4.76 10.80
C LYS A 250 -1.15 4.69 9.38
N ASN A 251 0.17 4.57 9.23
CA ASN A 251 0.80 4.38 7.93
C ASN A 251 0.70 2.93 7.42
N ILE A 252 0.27 1.99 8.27
CA ILE A 252 0.04 0.59 7.88
C ILE A 252 -1.44 0.45 7.52
N HIS A 253 -1.74 0.60 6.24
CA HIS A 253 -3.08 0.43 5.69
C HIS A 253 -3.36 -1.05 5.49
N ILE A 254 -4.44 -1.56 6.09
CA ILE A 254 -4.74 -2.99 6.08
C ILE A 254 -6.02 -3.21 5.28
N ILE A 255 -5.93 -4.05 4.26
CA ILE A 255 -7.10 -4.57 3.54
C ILE A 255 -7.09 -6.08 3.56
N VAL A 256 -8.29 -6.68 3.49
CA VAL A 256 -8.44 -8.12 3.25
C VAL A 256 -8.70 -8.32 1.77
N ALA A 257 -7.94 -9.18 1.10
CA ALA A 257 -8.22 -9.59 -0.27
C ALA A 257 -7.51 -10.92 -0.55
N GLY A 258 -7.97 -11.65 -1.57
CA GLY A 258 -7.39 -12.94 -1.94
C GLY A 258 -8.37 -14.09 -1.76
N GLY A 259 -7.94 -15.27 -2.22
CA GLY A 259 -8.72 -16.50 -2.07
C GLY A 259 -8.36 -17.31 -0.83
N PRO A 260 -9.12 -18.38 -0.54
CA PRO A 260 -8.90 -19.27 0.61
C PRO A 260 -7.78 -20.30 0.35
N ALA A 261 -6.82 -19.99 -0.52
CA ALA A 261 -5.81 -20.92 -0.99
C ALA A 261 -4.42 -20.49 -0.51
N GLY A 262 -4.12 -20.86 0.73
CA GLY A 262 -2.82 -20.73 1.36
C GLY A 262 -2.63 -19.48 2.23
N LYS A 263 -1.69 -19.63 3.14
CA LYS A 263 -1.26 -18.61 4.10
C LYS A 263 -0.21 -17.67 3.50
N TRP A 264 -0.67 -16.86 2.54
CA TRP A 264 0.16 -15.91 1.78
C TRP A 264 -0.47 -14.51 1.83
N SER A 265 0.06 -13.64 2.67
CA SER A 265 -0.29 -12.21 2.63
C SER A 265 0.71 -11.46 1.76
N ALA A 266 0.46 -10.20 1.48
CA ALA A 266 1.39 -9.39 0.71
C ALA A 266 1.49 -7.98 1.28
N VAL A 267 2.64 -7.36 1.06
CA VAL A 267 2.87 -5.95 1.35
C VAL A 267 3.19 -5.23 0.04
N ILE A 268 2.66 -4.03 -0.11
CA ILE A 268 3.00 -3.10 -1.19
C ILE A 268 3.61 -1.87 -0.54
N ASN A 269 4.94 -1.74 -0.64
CA ASN A 269 5.70 -0.69 0.04
C ASN A 269 5.35 0.69 -0.54
N GLY A 270 5.37 1.73 0.27
CA GLY A 270 5.16 3.09 -0.21
C GLY A 270 6.30 3.67 -1.02
N PHE A 271 6.22 4.97 -1.21
CA PHE A 271 7.32 5.78 -1.69
C PHE A 271 7.48 7.03 -0.82
N GLY A 272 8.72 7.28 -0.40
CA GLY A 272 9.10 8.46 0.37
C GLY A 272 8.58 8.46 1.81
N ASP A 273 8.77 9.59 2.48
CA ASP A 273 8.05 9.91 3.70
C ASP A 273 6.66 10.51 3.36
N ALA A 274 5.83 10.73 4.37
CA ALA A 274 4.49 11.33 4.21
C ALA A 274 4.51 12.76 3.63
N THR A 275 5.68 13.36 3.37
CA THR A 275 5.78 14.69 2.73
C THR A 275 5.77 14.62 1.21
N ALA A 276 6.14 13.47 0.63
CA ALA A 276 6.16 13.30 -0.82
C ALA A 276 4.75 13.09 -1.40
N THR A 277 3.95 12.22 -0.77
CA THR A 277 2.58 11.90 -1.18
C THR A 277 1.77 11.42 0.02
N MET A 278 0.48 11.71 0.05
CA MET A 278 -0.46 11.10 0.99
C MET A 278 -1.51 10.26 0.25
N PRO A 279 -1.98 9.13 0.81
CA PRO A 279 -3.10 8.41 0.25
C PRO A 279 -4.34 9.28 0.24
N VAL A 280 -5.12 9.29 -0.84
CA VAL A 280 -6.32 10.13 -0.96
C VAL A 280 -7.55 9.29 -1.25
N SER A 281 -8.62 9.53 -0.49
CA SER A 281 -9.93 8.93 -0.73
C SER A 281 -10.85 9.88 -1.46
N ARG A 282 -11.62 9.36 -2.42
CA ARG A 282 -12.73 10.05 -3.05
C ARG A 282 -13.94 9.12 -3.11
N LYS A 283 -15.11 9.65 -2.75
CA LYS A 283 -16.38 8.96 -2.95
C LYS A 283 -16.62 8.81 -4.45
N ILE A 284 -17.18 7.69 -4.86
CA ILE A 284 -17.53 7.41 -6.25
C ILE A 284 -18.97 7.85 -6.43
N GLU A 285 -19.16 8.93 -7.17
CA GLU A 285 -20.49 9.40 -7.56
C GLU A 285 -21.02 8.56 -8.72
N GLU A 286 -22.18 7.96 -8.55
CA GLU A 286 -22.84 7.22 -9.63
C GLU A 286 -23.45 8.21 -10.62
N VAL A 287 -23.04 8.12 -11.88
CA VAL A 287 -23.69 8.88 -12.95
C VAL A 287 -24.99 8.16 -13.27
N VAL A 288 -26.11 8.80 -12.92
CA VAL A 288 -27.49 8.38 -13.25
C VAL A 288 -27.71 8.42 -14.76
#